data_AF-A0A7S2YVW0-F1
#
_entry.id   AF-A0A7S2YVW0-F1
#
_cell.length_a   1.000
_cell.length_b   1.000
_cell.length_c   1.000
_cell.angle_alpha   90.00
_cell.angle_beta   90.00
_cell.angle_gamma   90.00
#
_symmetry.space_group_name_H-M   'P 1'
#
loop_
_entity.id
_entity.type
_entity.pdbx_description
1 polymer ?
#
loop_
_entity_poly.entity_id
_entity_poly.type
_entity_poly.pdbx_seq_one_letter_code
_entity_poly.pdbx_strand_id
1 'polypeptide(L)'
;MSSSLVDLRTSPGLLIGVHAKRAESLSLIEPLSSYLVSVYGEAEASTCADDISSISAMRSAMLDDSPAPQIRLERACKYFRALAVLETRITVSVETEHTNRLNFRWHDAFKQSQKSNLTGRASTAPSGGVSVPHEKASVLFNIAALQSQLAISAPRVATVDGLKRAAASFQEAAGLFAMLKEGSTLKAPTFSG
;
A
#
# COMPACT_ATOMS: atom_id res chain seq x y z
N MET A 1 6.57 -6.60 50.61
CA MET A 1 6.95 -5.70 49.51
C MET A 1 5.79 -5.65 48.54
N SER A 2 5.08 -4.52 48.49
CA SER A 2 3.83 -4.35 47.73
C SER A 2 4.14 -4.37 46.23
N SER A 3 3.58 -5.36 45.51
CA SER A 3 3.60 -5.38 44.05
C SER A 3 2.69 -4.27 43.55
N SER A 4 3.26 -3.10 43.24
CA SER A 4 2.55 -2.02 42.58
C SER A 4 2.18 -2.46 41.17
N LEU A 5 0.97 -3.00 41.05
CA LEU A 5 0.30 -3.27 39.78
C LEU A 5 0.24 -1.93 39.04
N VAL A 6 0.99 -1.82 37.94
CA VAL A 6 1.03 -0.60 37.13
C VAL A 6 -0.38 -0.38 36.61
N ASP A 7 -1.08 0.61 37.16
CA ASP A 7 -2.40 0.98 36.66
C ASP A 7 -2.20 1.57 35.26
N LEU A 8 -2.51 0.77 34.24
CA LEU A 8 -2.41 1.11 32.81
C LEU A 8 -3.21 2.37 32.45
N ARG A 9 -4.05 2.86 33.37
CA ARG A 9 -4.80 4.11 33.26
C ARG A 9 -3.95 5.36 33.45
N THR A 10 -2.79 5.28 34.10
CA THR A 10 -2.06 6.46 34.60
C THR A 10 -0.71 6.68 33.90
N SER A 11 -0.27 5.77 33.05
CA SER A 11 0.92 5.95 32.22
C SER A 11 0.65 5.39 30.82
N PRO A 12 0.74 6.19 29.75
CA PRO A 12 0.60 5.67 28.41
C PRO A 12 1.80 4.76 28.15
N GLY A 13 1.58 3.44 28.23
CA GLY A 13 2.58 2.47 27.82
C GLY A 13 3.07 2.79 26.41
N LEU A 14 4.38 2.63 26.21
CA LEU A 14 5.01 2.85 24.92
C LEU A 14 4.34 1.94 23.88
N LEU A 15 3.87 2.55 22.79
CA LEU A 15 3.39 1.84 21.62
C LEU A 15 4.38 1.98 20.48
N ILE A 16 4.40 0.96 19.63
CA ILE A 16 5.22 0.95 18.43
C ILE A 16 4.30 1.04 17.22
N GLY A 17 4.74 1.81 16.23
CA GLY A 17 4.09 1.95 14.93
C GLY A 17 5.04 1.57 13.83
N VAL A 18 4.47 1.18 12.69
CA VAL A 18 5.24 0.87 11.50
C VAL A 18 5.37 2.13 10.65
N HIS A 19 6.57 2.37 10.12
CA HIS A 19 6.79 3.44 9.15
C HIS A 19 6.17 3.07 7.81
N ALA A 20 5.60 4.06 7.12
CA ALA A 20 5.12 3.84 5.75
C ALA A 20 6.30 3.74 4.78
N LYS A 21 6.16 2.90 3.75
CA LYS A 21 7.06 2.87 2.59
C LYS A 21 6.91 4.17 1.80
N ARG A 22 7.98 4.60 1.13
CA ARG A 22 7.96 5.74 0.22
C ARG A 22 7.90 5.23 -1.22
N ALA A 23 7.03 5.79 -2.05
CA ALA A 23 6.99 5.51 -3.48
C ALA A 23 7.63 6.63 -4.29
N GLU A 24 8.17 6.29 -5.45
CA GLU A 24 8.63 7.26 -6.44
C GLU A 24 7.46 7.71 -7.35
N SER A 25 7.56 8.92 -7.90
CA SER A 25 6.60 9.39 -8.91
C SER A 25 6.70 8.56 -10.19
N LEU A 26 5.56 8.31 -10.82
CA LEU A 26 5.43 7.51 -12.04
C LEU A 26 4.18 7.99 -12.77
N SER A 27 4.30 8.25 -14.07
CA SER A 27 3.16 8.54 -14.93
C SER A 27 2.46 7.23 -15.31
N LEU A 28 1.18 7.11 -14.98
CA LEU A 28 0.37 5.96 -15.36
C LEU A 28 -0.36 6.16 -16.70
N ILE A 29 -0.41 7.40 -17.20
CA ILE A 29 -1.27 7.77 -18.33
C ILE A 29 -0.80 7.06 -19.60
N GLU A 30 0.43 7.34 -20.02
CA GLU A 30 1.02 6.78 -21.25
C GLU A 30 1.00 5.23 -21.28
N PRO A 31 1.47 4.50 -20.25
CA PRO A 31 1.50 3.04 -20.29
C PRO A 31 0.09 2.42 -20.28
N LEU A 32 -0.87 2.98 -19.56
CA LEU A 32 -2.25 2.45 -19.53
C LEU A 32 -3.00 2.78 -20.83
N SER A 33 -2.87 3.98 -21.37
CA SER A 33 -3.47 4.34 -22.66
C SER A 33 -2.93 3.47 -23.79
N SER A 34 -1.60 3.26 -23.83
CA SER A 34 -0.97 2.38 -24.84
C SER A 34 -1.49 0.94 -24.73
N TYR A 35 -1.64 0.44 -23.50
CA TYR A 35 -2.23 -0.88 -23.25
C TYR A 35 -3.68 -0.97 -23.74
N LEU A 36 -4.52 0.02 -23.40
CA LEU A 36 -5.92 0.01 -23.83
C LEU A 36 -6.07 0.05 -25.34
N VAL A 37 -5.29 0.89 -26.03
CA VAL A 37 -5.28 0.93 -27.50
C VAL A 37 -4.90 -0.44 -28.08
N SER A 38 -3.88 -1.09 -27.51
CA SER A 38 -3.41 -2.39 -28.02
C SER A 38 -4.40 -3.55 -27.82
N VAL A 39 -5.18 -3.52 -26.74
CA VAL A 39 -6.08 -4.64 -26.37
C VAL A 39 -7.52 -4.40 -26.82
N TYR A 40 -8.00 -3.16 -26.69
CA TYR A 40 -9.42 -2.81 -26.89
C TYR A 40 -9.64 -1.87 -28.08
N GLY A 41 -8.59 -1.27 -28.65
CA GLY A 41 -8.69 -0.30 -29.74
C GLY A 41 -8.73 1.16 -29.28
N GLU A 42 -8.59 2.09 -30.23
CA GLU A 42 -8.48 3.53 -29.96
C GLU A 42 -9.77 4.15 -29.42
N ALA A 43 -10.94 3.69 -29.87
CA ALA A 43 -12.23 4.23 -29.45
C ALA A 43 -12.48 4.00 -27.95
N GLU A 44 -12.25 2.78 -27.48
CA GLU A 44 -12.36 2.38 -26.09
C GLU A 44 -11.30 3.08 -25.23
N ALA A 45 -10.07 3.19 -25.73
CA ALA A 45 -9.00 3.91 -25.03
C ALA A 45 -9.36 5.40 -24.82
N SER A 46 -9.96 6.05 -25.82
CA SER A 46 -10.41 7.43 -25.69
C SER A 46 -11.52 7.62 -24.65
N THR A 47 -12.42 6.65 -24.53
CA THR A 47 -13.51 6.66 -23.54
C THR A 47 -12.98 6.50 -22.11
N CYS A 48 -11.90 5.74 -21.93
CA CYS A 48 -11.28 5.52 -20.62
C CYS A 48 -10.21 6.56 -20.24
N ALA A 49 -9.96 7.59 -21.07
CA ALA A 49 -8.90 8.55 -20.85
C ALA A 49 -9.07 9.34 -19.53
N ASP A 50 -10.32 9.69 -19.18
CA ASP A 50 -10.64 10.38 -17.93
C ASP A 50 -10.42 9.48 -16.70
N ASP A 51 -10.78 8.20 -16.81
CA ASP A 51 -10.57 7.22 -15.74
C ASP A 51 -9.07 7.00 -15.48
N ILE A 52 -8.27 6.86 -16.55
CA ILE A 52 -6.81 6.74 -16.44
C ILE A 52 -6.21 7.99 -15.78
N SER A 53 -6.66 9.17 -16.17
CA SER A 53 -6.23 10.45 -15.59
C SER A 53 -6.60 10.53 -14.11
N SER A 54 -7.80 10.07 -13.74
CA SER A 54 -8.25 9.98 -12.35
C SER A 54 -7.38 9.02 -11.52
N ILE A 55 -7.02 7.85 -12.05
CA ILE A 55 -6.11 6.89 -11.38
C ILE A 55 -4.73 7.50 -11.17
N SER A 56 -4.19 8.19 -12.18
CA SER A 56 -2.91 8.90 -12.08
C SER A 56 -2.96 10.00 -11.01
N ALA A 57 -4.03 10.79 -10.96
CA ALA A 57 -4.24 11.81 -9.94
C ALA A 57 -4.37 11.22 -8.53
N MET A 58 -5.08 10.09 -8.38
CA MET A 58 -5.19 9.38 -7.10
C MET A 58 -3.83 8.88 -6.61
N ARG A 59 -2.97 8.38 -7.50
CA ARG A 59 -1.59 7.99 -7.15
C ARG A 59 -0.79 9.20 -6.68
N SER A 60 -0.82 10.30 -7.43
CA SER A 60 -0.13 11.54 -7.06
C SER A 60 -0.60 12.10 -5.72
N ALA A 61 -1.91 12.07 -5.45
CA ALA A 61 -2.48 12.47 -4.17
C ALA A 61 -2.00 11.57 -3.01
N MET A 62 -1.87 10.26 -3.22
CA MET A 62 -1.33 9.34 -2.21
C MET A 62 0.15 9.66 -1.87
N LEU A 63 0.93 10.13 -2.85
CA LEU A 63 2.34 10.49 -2.66
C LEU A 63 2.54 11.82 -1.93
N ASP A 64 1.51 12.67 -1.88
CA ASP A 64 1.56 13.95 -1.18
C ASP A 64 1.61 13.73 0.34
N ASP A 65 2.67 14.24 0.97
CA ASP A 65 2.97 14.03 2.39
C ASP A 65 2.20 15.03 3.26
N SER A 66 0.89 14.78 3.39
CA SER A 66 0.04 15.54 4.29
C SER A 66 0.42 15.29 5.76
N PRO A 67 0.47 16.32 6.62
CA PRO A 67 0.75 16.16 8.05
C PRO A 67 -0.37 15.41 8.78
N ALA A 68 -1.58 15.31 8.19
CA ALA A 68 -2.71 14.61 8.79
C ALA A 68 -2.73 13.12 8.37
N PRO A 69 -2.48 12.17 9.30
CA PRO A 69 -2.45 10.74 8.97
C PRO A 69 -3.79 10.20 8.45
N GLN A 70 -4.92 10.79 8.85
CA GLN A 70 -6.25 10.43 8.36
C GLN A 70 -6.42 10.73 6.87
N ILE A 71 -5.92 11.89 6.41
CA ILE A 71 -5.96 12.27 4.99
C ILE A 71 -5.09 11.32 4.16
N ARG A 72 -3.88 11.00 4.65
CA ARG A 72 -3.00 10.01 3.99
C ARG A 72 -3.67 8.64 3.89
N LEU A 73 -4.35 8.20 4.95
CA LEU A 73 -5.07 6.93 4.97
C LEU A 73 -6.22 6.92 3.95
N GLU A 74 -7.03 7.96 3.90
CA GLU A 74 -8.14 8.08 2.95
C GLU A 74 -7.65 8.01 1.50
N ARG A 75 -6.59 8.77 1.17
CA ARG A 75 -5.98 8.79 -0.17
C ARG A 75 -5.42 7.41 -0.55
N ALA A 76 -4.72 6.74 0.38
CA ALA A 76 -4.21 5.39 0.16
C ALA A 76 -5.34 4.37 -0.08
N CYS A 77 -6.41 4.42 0.71
CA CYS A 77 -7.59 3.58 0.54
C CYS A 77 -8.29 3.83 -0.81
N LYS A 78 -8.44 5.10 -1.21
CA LYS A 78 -9.04 5.47 -2.50
C LYS A 78 -8.23 4.90 -3.66
N TYR A 79 -6.91 5.07 -3.63
CA TYR A 79 -6.02 4.53 -4.65
C TYR A 79 -6.00 3.00 -4.67
N PHE A 80 -5.99 2.34 -3.50
CA PHE A 80 -6.04 0.87 -3.40
C PHE A 80 -7.30 0.28 -4.07
N ARG A 81 -8.47 0.91 -3.86
CA ARG A 81 -9.72 0.49 -4.52
C ARG A 81 -9.64 0.64 -6.03
N ALA A 82 -9.08 1.75 -6.51
CA ALA A 82 -8.87 1.97 -7.94
C ALA A 82 -7.94 0.90 -8.55
N LEU A 83 -6.85 0.54 -7.86
CA LEU A 83 -5.97 -0.56 -8.26
C LEU A 83 -6.68 -1.92 -8.28
N ALA A 84 -7.56 -2.20 -7.31
CA ALA A 84 -8.32 -3.44 -7.29
C ALA A 84 -9.25 -3.57 -8.50
N VAL A 85 -9.92 -2.48 -8.91
CA VAL A 85 -10.75 -2.46 -10.12
C VAL A 85 -9.88 -2.61 -11.36
N LEU A 86 -8.77 -1.85 -11.44
CA LEU A 86 -7.84 -1.89 -12.57
C LEU A 86 -7.26 -3.30 -12.78
N GLU A 87 -6.90 -3.98 -11.69
CA GLU A 87 -6.39 -5.35 -11.72
C GLU A 87 -7.35 -6.29 -12.46
N THR A 88 -8.66 -6.22 -12.20
CA THR A 88 -9.65 -7.08 -12.88
C THR A 88 -9.71 -6.89 -14.40
N ARG A 89 -9.23 -5.75 -14.93
CA ARG A 89 -9.27 -5.40 -16.35
C ARG A 89 -7.94 -5.64 -17.06
N ILE A 90 -6.84 -5.65 -16.31
CA ILE A 90 -5.48 -5.89 -16.82
C ILE A 90 -5.09 -7.37 -16.70
N THR A 91 -5.59 -8.10 -15.69
CA THR A 91 -5.27 -9.54 -15.51
C THR A 91 -5.88 -10.45 -16.56
N VAL A 92 -6.81 -9.98 -17.39
CA VAL A 92 -7.34 -10.75 -18.54
C VAL A 92 -6.28 -10.89 -19.65
N SER A 93 -5.25 -10.04 -19.67
CA SER A 93 -4.33 -9.89 -20.80
C SER A 93 -2.87 -10.19 -20.44
N VAL A 94 -2.64 -11.19 -19.57
CA VAL A 94 -1.33 -11.62 -19.03
C VAL A 94 -0.24 -11.89 -20.10
N GLU A 95 -0.58 -11.86 -21.38
CA GLU A 95 0.35 -12.05 -22.51
C GLU A 95 0.75 -10.77 -23.26
N THR A 96 0.35 -9.57 -22.81
CA THR A 96 0.71 -8.34 -23.55
C THR A 96 1.96 -7.64 -23.02
N GLU A 97 2.94 -7.49 -23.91
CA GLU A 97 4.22 -6.79 -23.76
C GLU A 97 4.09 -5.36 -23.21
N HIS A 98 2.89 -4.76 -23.27
CA HIS A 98 2.59 -3.39 -22.87
C HIS A 98 2.46 -3.18 -21.34
N THR A 99 1.91 -4.15 -20.59
CA THR A 99 1.83 -4.04 -19.10
C THR A 99 3.21 -4.11 -18.43
N ASN A 100 4.19 -4.63 -19.18
CA ASN A 100 5.58 -4.80 -18.83
C ASN A 100 6.37 -3.47 -18.69
N ARG A 101 5.75 -2.34 -19.08
CA ARG A 101 6.34 -0.99 -18.97
C ARG A 101 6.10 -0.29 -17.64
N LEU A 102 5.19 -0.79 -16.80
CA LEU A 102 4.95 -0.20 -15.48
C LEU A 102 6.07 -0.58 -14.50
N ASN A 103 6.85 0.40 -14.07
CA ASN A 103 7.93 0.21 -13.11
C ASN A 103 7.63 0.95 -11.80
N PHE A 104 6.82 0.31 -10.95
CA PHE A 104 6.49 0.80 -9.62
C PHE A 104 7.68 0.68 -8.66
N ARG A 105 8.30 1.81 -8.31
CA ARG A 105 9.44 1.87 -7.40
C ARG A 105 9.04 2.31 -6.00
N TRP A 106 9.44 1.49 -5.01
CA TRP A 106 9.20 1.71 -3.58
C TRP A 106 10.49 1.57 -2.76
N HIS A 107 10.61 2.41 -1.74
CA HIS A 107 11.65 2.33 -0.72
C HIS A 107 11.18 1.51 0.48
N ASP A 108 12.13 0.88 1.16
CA ASP A 108 11.87 0.02 2.31
C ASP A 108 11.46 0.89 3.51
N ALA A 109 10.47 0.43 4.26
CA ALA A 109 9.96 1.16 5.43
C ALA A 109 10.99 1.25 6.57
N PHE A 110 11.88 0.26 6.69
CA PHE A 110 12.86 0.13 7.77
C PHE A 110 14.27 0.55 7.33
N LYS A 111 14.51 0.70 6.03
CA LYS A 111 15.77 1.15 5.44
C LYS A 111 15.55 2.30 4.45
N GLN A 112 14.99 3.42 4.91
CA GLN A 112 14.61 4.56 4.07
C GLN A 112 15.77 5.20 3.27
N SER A 113 17.03 5.03 3.72
CA SER A 113 18.23 5.51 3.01
C SER A 113 18.72 4.57 1.92
N GLN A 114 18.32 3.29 1.95
CA GLN A 114 18.66 2.33 0.92
C GLN A 114 17.49 2.26 -0.06
N LYS A 115 17.75 2.45 -1.35
CA LYS A 115 16.78 2.04 -2.37
C LYS A 115 16.47 0.58 -2.09
N SER A 116 15.22 0.27 -1.76
CA SER A 116 14.84 -1.13 -1.67
C SER A 116 14.84 -1.66 -3.09
N ASN A 117 15.96 -2.24 -3.44
CA ASN A 117 16.01 -3.29 -4.41
C ASN A 117 15.34 -4.53 -3.79
N LEU A 118 14.06 -4.44 -3.45
CA LEU A 118 13.19 -5.62 -3.56
C LEU A 118 12.93 -5.93 -5.05
N THR A 119 13.90 -5.59 -5.91
CA THR A 119 14.21 -6.19 -7.20
C THR A 119 14.94 -7.54 -7.02
N GLY A 120 15.25 -7.95 -5.78
CA GLY A 120 16.15 -9.07 -5.47
C GLY A 120 15.56 -10.48 -5.32
N ARG A 121 14.24 -10.70 -5.42
CA ARG A 121 13.73 -12.01 -5.86
C ARG A 121 13.17 -11.82 -7.24
N ALA A 122 14.08 -12.01 -8.20
CA ALA A 122 13.82 -12.21 -9.61
C ALA A 122 12.35 -12.55 -9.88
N SER A 123 11.59 -11.55 -10.31
CA SER A 123 10.59 -11.84 -11.33
C SER A 123 11.42 -12.37 -12.50
N THR A 124 11.40 -13.68 -12.69
CA THR A 124 12.02 -14.38 -13.83
C THR A 124 11.35 -14.03 -15.17
N ALA A 125 10.63 -12.91 -15.23
CA ALA A 125 10.15 -12.32 -16.48
C ALA A 125 11.34 -11.56 -17.11
N PRO A 126 11.66 -11.76 -18.41
CA PRO A 126 12.81 -11.16 -19.11
C PRO A 126 12.83 -9.62 -19.20
N SER A 127 11.99 -8.94 -18.44
CA SER A 127 11.58 -7.55 -18.61
C SER A 127 11.24 -6.99 -17.24
N GLY A 128 12.17 -6.23 -16.66
CA GLY A 128 12.18 -5.79 -15.26
C GLY A 128 11.11 -4.77 -14.84
N GLY A 129 9.84 -4.97 -15.23
CA GLY A 129 8.69 -4.22 -14.75
C GLY A 129 8.16 -4.80 -13.43
N VAL A 130 7.75 -3.92 -12.52
CA VAL A 130 7.12 -4.31 -11.25
C VAL A 130 5.61 -4.28 -11.48
N SER A 131 4.94 -5.42 -11.28
CA SER A 131 3.52 -5.60 -11.62
C SER A 131 2.53 -4.86 -10.70
N VAL A 132 1.30 -4.61 -11.19
CA VAL A 132 0.18 -4.01 -10.42
C VAL A 132 -0.08 -4.68 -9.05
N PRO A 133 -0.01 -6.02 -8.91
CA PRO A 133 -0.08 -6.67 -7.60
C PRO A 133 0.96 -6.17 -6.58
N HIS A 134 2.18 -5.83 -7.02
CA HIS A 134 3.20 -5.30 -6.12
C HIS A 134 2.90 -3.86 -5.67
N GLU A 135 2.40 -3.00 -6.57
CA GLU A 135 1.90 -1.67 -6.20
C GLU A 135 0.80 -1.82 -5.14
N LYS A 136 -0.19 -2.68 -5.41
CA LYS A 136 -1.32 -2.95 -4.51
C LYS A 136 -0.88 -3.44 -3.13
N ALA A 137 0.07 -4.38 -3.07
CA ALA A 137 0.64 -4.86 -1.82
C ALA A 137 1.40 -3.76 -1.06
N SER A 138 2.15 -2.91 -1.76
CA SER A 138 2.87 -1.80 -1.13
C SER A 138 1.92 -0.72 -0.60
N VAL A 139 0.84 -0.40 -1.31
CA VAL A 139 -0.21 0.51 -0.84
C VAL A 139 -0.92 -0.07 0.39
N LEU A 140 -1.27 -1.37 0.37
CA LEU A 140 -1.89 -2.04 1.50
C LEU A 140 -1.00 -2.04 2.75
N PHE A 141 0.31 -2.21 2.58
CA PHE A 141 1.28 -2.08 3.68
C PHE A 141 1.24 -0.68 4.28
N ASN A 142 1.19 0.36 3.45
CA ASN A 142 1.09 1.74 3.92
C ASN A 142 -0.22 2.04 4.64
N ILE A 143 -1.35 1.47 4.21
CA ILE A 143 -2.63 1.58 4.91
C ILE A 143 -2.50 0.99 6.33
N ALA A 144 -1.91 -0.21 6.45
CA ALA A 144 -1.67 -0.85 7.75
C ALA A 144 -0.71 -0.03 8.64
N ALA A 145 0.37 0.49 8.06
CA ALA A 145 1.32 1.36 8.75
C ALA A 145 0.65 2.64 9.28
N LEU A 146 -0.18 3.30 8.46
CA LEU A 146 -0.94 4.50 8.85
C LEU A 146 -1.95 4.20 9.96
N GLN A 147 -2.63 3.05 9.92
CA GLN A 147 -3.51 2.61 11.01
C GLN A 147 -2.75 2.45 12.32
N SER A 148 -1.55 1.85 12.30
CA SER A 148 -0.70 1.74 13.50
C SER A 148 -0.29 3.11 14.06
N GLN A 149 -0.02 4.09 13.19
CA GLN A 149 0.32 5.47 13.61
C GLN A 149 -0.89 6.21 14.19
N LEU A 150 -2.08 6.00 13.64
CA LEU A 150 -3.34 6.53 14.18
C LEU A 150 -3.66 5.95 15.56
N ALA A 151 -3.36 4.66 15.77
CA ALA A 151 -3.56 4.02 17.07
C ALA A 151 -2.67 4.66 18.15
N ILE A 152 -1.44 5.05 17.80
CA ILE A 152 -0.49 5.70 18.70
C ILE A 152 -0.92 7.13 19.04
N SER A 153 -1.43 7.88 18.05
CA SER A 153 -1.83 9.28 18.24
C SER A 153 -3.17 9.45 18.97
N ALA A 154 -3.92 8.36 19.17
CA ALA A 154 -5.19 8.41 19.89
C ALA A 154 -5.01 8.79 21.38
N PRO A 155 -5.90 9.63 21.96
CA PRO A 155 -5.81 10.07 23.34
C PRO A 155 -6.29 8.98 24.32
N ARG A 156 -5.48 7.93 24.49
CA ARG A 156 -5.80 6.69 25.23
C ARG A 156 -6.02 6.88 26.73
N VAL A 157 -5.31 7.83 27.33
CA VAL A 157 -5.37 8.12 28.78
C VAL A 157 -6.51 9.08 29.11
N ALA A 158 -6.91 9.92 28.16
CA ALA A 158 -7.90 10.97 28.40
C ALA A 158 -9.35 10.47 28.33
N THR A 159 -9.64 9.46 27.50
CA THR A 159 -11.02 9.02 27.23
C THR A 159 -11.10 7.52 26.93
N VAL A 160 -12.20 6.88 27.37
CA VAL A 160 -12.54 5.50 26.98
C VAL A 160 -12.67 5.37 25.46
N ASP A 161 -13.20 6.39 24.78
CA ASP A 161 -13.32 6.40 23.32
C ASP A 161 -11.96 6.50 22.62
N GLY A 162 -10.99 7.23 23.19
CA GLY A 162 -9.62 7.25 22.71
C GLY A 162 -8.96 5.87 22.79
N LEU A 163 -9.21 5.14 23.88
CA LEU A 163 -8.73 3.76 24.03
C LEU A 163 -9.39 2.81 23.02
N LYS A 164 -10.72 2.90 22.83
CA LYS A 164 -11.46 2.11 21.83
C LYS A 164 -10.95 2.39 20.42
N ARG A 165 -10.73 3.66 20.06
CA ARG A 165 -10.18 4.04 18.76
C ARG A 165 -8.78 3.46 18.54
N ALA A 166 -7.90 3.54 19.55
CA ALA A 166 -6.57 2.96 19.46
C ALA A 166 -6.61 1.44 19.24
N ALA A 167 -7.45 0.74 20.02
CA ALA A 167 -7.62 -0.70 19.89
C ALA A 167 -8.14 -1.09 18.50
N ALA A 168 -9.19 -0.40 18.02
CA ALA A 168 -9.74 -0.63 16.68
C ALA A 168 -8.68 -0.41 15.60
N SER A 169 -7.94 0.70 15.61
CA SER A 169 -6.89 0.97 14.62
C SER A 169 -5.76 -0.06 14.65
N PHE A 170 -5.37 -0.60 15.81
CA PHE A 170 -4.39 -1.69 15.86
C PHE A 170 -4.94 -3.01 15.33
N GLN A 171 -6.21 -3.33 15.60
CA GLN A 171 -6.85 -4.52 15.06
C GLN A 171 -6.93 -4.45 13.53
N GLU A 172 -7.30 -3.29 12.99
CA GLU A 172 -7.30 -3.02 11.55
C GLU A 172 -5.89 -3.19 10.96
N ALA A 173 -4.87 -2.58 11.58
CA ALA A 173 -3.48 -2.73 11.12
C ALA A 173 -3.04 -4.20 11.11
N ALA A 174 -3.35 -4.96 12.17
CA ALA A 174 -3.02 -6.37 12.27
C ALA A 174 -3.71 -7.22 11.19
N GLY A 175 -5.00 -6.97 10.94
CA GLY A 175 -5.75 -7.64 9.87
C GLY A 175 -5.16 -7.38 8.49
N LEU A 176 -4.82 -6.13 8.19
CA LEU A 176 -4.21 -5.75 6.91
C LEU A 176 -2.81 -6.36 6.73
N PHE A 177 -1.99 -6.42 7.78
CA PHE A 177 -0.70 -7.12 7.72
C PHE A 177 -0.86 -8.63 7.57
N ALA A 178 -1.88 -9.24 8.18
CA ALA A 178 -2.18 -10.66 7.99
C ALA A 178 -2.58 -10.95 6.54
N MET A 179 -3.46 -10.12 5.94
CA MET A 179 -3.83 -10.23 4.53
C MET A 179 -2.62 -10.15 3.60
N LEU A 180 -1.66 -9.25 3.88
CA LEU A 180 -0.42 -9.16 3.12
C LEU A 180 0.41 -10.43 3.22
N LYS A 181 0.54 -11.00 4.43
CA LYS A 181 1.27 -12.24 4.64
C LYS A 181 0.65 -13.38 3.84
N GLU A 182 -0.66 -13.55 3.88
CA GLU A 182 -1.39 -14.60 3.16
C GLU A 182 -1.20 -14.46 1.64
N GLY A 183 -1.39 -13.26 1.08
CA GLY A 183 -1.14 -13.00 -0.34
C GLY A 183 0.32 -13.21 -0.77
N SER A 184 1.27 -13.10 0.15
CA SER A 184 2.70 -13.34 -0.09
C SER A 184 3.11 -14.83 0.03
N THR A 185 2.37 -15.61 0.82
CA THR A 185 2.73 -17.01 1.14
C THR A 185 2.59 -17.98 -0.02
N LEU A 186 1.90 -17.61 -1.10
CA LEU A 186 1.90 -18.39 -2.34
C LEU A 186 3.26 -18.38 -3.08
N LYS A 187 4.24 -17.56 -2.65
CA LYS A 187 5.58 -17.49 -3.27
C LYS A 187 6.75 -17.45 -2.29
N ALA A 188 6.54 -17.62 -0.99
CA ALA A 188 7.64 -17.68 -0.03
C ALA A 188 8.18 -19.13 0.06
N PRO A 189 9.48 -19.38 -0.24
CA PRO A 189 10.06 -20.69 -0.05
C PRO A 189 10.11 -20.94 1.46
N THR A 190 9.46 -22.02 1.89
CA THR A 190 9.61 -22.57 3.22
C THR A 190 11.09 -22.88 3.43
N PHE A 191 11.75 -22.16 4.34
CA PHE A 191 13.07 -22.55 4.79
C PHE A 191 12.87 -23.68 5.81
N SER A 192 12.98 -24.92 5.34
CA SER A 192 13.15 -26.08 6.20
C SER A 192 14.62 -26.15 6.61
N GLY A 193 14.88 -25.86 7.88
CA GLY A 193 16.14 -26.15 8.57
C GLY A 193 15.82 -26.94 9.83
#